data_AF-A0A1W5CYG7-F1
#
_entry.id   AF-A0A1W5CYG7-F1
#
_cell.length_a   1.000
_cell.length_b   1.000
_cell.length_c   1.000
_cell.angle_alpha   90.00
_cell.angle_beta   90.00
_cell.angle_gamma   90.00
#
_symmetry.space_group_name_H-M   'P 1'
#
loop_
_entity.id
_entity.type
_entity.pdbx_description
1 polymer ?
#
loop_
_entity_poly.entity_id
_entity_poly.type
_entity_poly.pdbx_seq_one_letter_code
_entity_poly.pdbx_strand_id
1 'polypeptide(L)'
;MAPVTVANFNAETSNFSDGIDTPVLNTLRSSANAQEFATRITAVGDNTFPTIIAELNLLIAYQTSILTAGERVNTTLTAAQTELALAHREIHDLTICNNTLESQNQKRSTRPHPDPSEFTAAETEEVPGLLQYFIEQMGLKIRQNADWWDTEQDRIRYYISRVKGKAYD
;
A
#
# COMPACT_ATOMS: atom_id res chain seq x y z
N MET A 1 9.77 -7.69 -35.74
CA MET A 1 10.99 -7.40 -34.95
C MET A 1 11.61 -6.12 -35.46
N ALA A 2 11.66 -5.08 -34.61
CA ALA A 2 12.76 -4.13 -34.56
C ALA A 2 12.69 -3.40 -33.19
N PRO A 3 13.82 -3.12 -32.54
CA PRO A 3 13.88 -2.74 -31.13
C PRO A 3 13.67 -1.24 -30.94
N VAL A 4 12.96 -0.87 -29.86
CA VAL A 4 12.96 0.50 -29.34
C VAL A 4 14.36 0.78 -28.82
N THR A 5 15.12 1.60 -29.55
CA THR A 5 16.42 2.07 -29.10
C THR A 5 16.20 3.43 -28.46
N VAL A 6 16.20 3.46 -27.12
CA VAL A 6 16.23 4.70 -26.36
C VAL A 6 17.60 5.33 -26.60
N ALA A 7 17.66 6.37 -27.42
CA ALA A 7 18.86 7.18 -27.53
C ALA A 7 19.02 7.99 -26.24
N ASN A 8 20.18 7.80 -25.61
CA ASN A 8 20.64 8.44 -24.38
C ASN A 8 20.31 9.94 -24.34
N PHE A 9 19.59 10.33 -23.29
CA PHE A 9 19.44 11.72 -22.88
C PHE A 9 20.76 12.16 -22.21
N ASN A 10 21.73 12.62 -23.00
CA ASN A 10 22.86 13.37 -22.45
C ASN A 10 22.40 14.81 -22.24
N ALA A 11 21.88 15.07 -21.04
CA ALA A 11 21.69 16.42 -20.53
C ALA A 11 23.06 17.00 -20.13
N GLU A 12 23.83 17.47 -21.09
CA GLU A 12 24.98 18.34 -20.81
C GLU A 12 24.95 19.59 -21.70
N THR A 13 24.60 20.69 -21.02
CA THR A 13 25.04 22.08 -21.26
C THR A 13 24.60 22.77 -22.56
N SER A 14 23.73 23.77 -22.41
CA SER A 14 24.14 25.16 -22.64
C SER A 14 23.07 26.12 -22.14
N ASN A 15 23.48 27.03 -21.25
CA ASN A 15 22.69 28.16 -20.83
C ASN A 15 22.39 29.04 -22.06
N PHE A 16 21.14 29.04 -22.53
CA PHE A 16 20.65 29.98 -23.54
C PHE A 16 20.03 31.23 -22.90
N SER A 17 20.55 31.66 -21.76
CA SER A 17 20.34 33.02 -21.27
C SER A 17 21.68 33.70 -21.20
N ASP A 18 22.04 34.40 -22.27
CA ASP A 18 22.59 35.76 -22.19
C ASP A 18 22.95 36.22 -23.60
N GLY A 19 22.29 37.29 -24.05
CA GLY A 19 22.83 38.12 -25.14
C GLY A 19 22.24 37.96 -26.53
N ILE A 20 20.93 37.75 -26.68
CA ILE A 20 20.26 38.18 -27.91
C ILE A 20 19.44 39.44 -27.63
N ASP A 21 20.15 40.55 -27.43
CA ASP A 21 19.63 41.86 -27.84
C ASP A 21 19.27 41.73 -29.32
N THR A 22 17.99 41.51 -29.59
CA THR A 22 17.45 41.37 -30.95
C THR A 22 16.72 42.65 -31.29
N PRO A 23 17.42 43.69 -31.79
CA PRO A 23 16.78 44.85 -32.40
C PRO A 23 15.78 44.43 -33.50
N VAL A 24 15.93 43.22 -34.06
CA VAL A 24 15.02 42.56 -35.01
C VAL A 24 13.61 42.34 -34.44
N LEU A 25 13.47 41.92 -33.17
CA LEU A 25 12.16 41.67 -32.56
C LEU A 25 11.44 42.98 -32.21
N ASN A 26 12.19 44.03 -31.86
CA ASN A 26 11.62 45.35 -31.61
C ASN A 26 11.23 46.11 -32.89
N THR A 27 11.91 45.86 -34.01
CA THR A 27 11.53 46.45 -35.31
C THR A 27 10.28 45.81 -35.92
N LEU A 28 9.93 44.58 -35.54
CA LEU A 28 8.70 43.91 -35.97
C LEU A 28 7.42 44.53 -35.38
N ARG A 29 7.54 45.33 -34.31
CA ARG A 29 6.39 45.95 -33.61
C ARG A 29 5.96 47.31 -34.18
N SER A 30 6.74 47.97 -35.05
CA SER A 30 6.34 49.26 -35.65
C SER A 30 5.67 49.04 -37.01
N SER A 31 4.36 49.28 -37.06
CA SER A 31 3.47 49.05 -38.21
C SER A 31 3.72 49.91 -39.45
N ALA A 32 4.71 50.82 -39.43
CA ALA A 32 5.13 51.61 -40.58
C ALA A 32 6.03 50.81 -41.56
N ASN A 33 6.54 49.65 -41.14
CA ASN A 33 7.57 48.92 -41.89
C ASN A 33 7.06 47.62 -42.51
N ALA A 34 5.75 47.40 -42.67
CA ALA A 34 5.24 46.20 -43.35
C ALA A 34 5.79 46.07 -44.78
N GLN A 35 5.89 47.19 -45.50
CA GLN A 35 6.47 47.24 -46.85
C GLN A 35 8.00 47.03 -46.81
N GLU A 36 8.69 47.60 -45.82
CA GLU A 36 10.15 47.45 -45.65
C GLU A 36 10.53 46.03 -45.20
N PHE A 37 9.69 45.39 -44.39
CA PHE A 37 9.78 44.01 -43.95
C PHE A 37 9.52 43.04 -45.11
N ALA A 38 8.46 43.26 -45.89
CA ALA A 38 8.18 42.46 -47.09
C ALA A 38 9.32 42.55 -48.13
N THR A 39 9.90 43.75 -48.32
CA THR A 39 11.03 44.00 -49.24
C THR A 39 12.32 43.33 -48.75
N ARG A 40 12.59 43.33 -47.44
CA ARG A 40 13.74 42.62 -46.86
C ARG A 40 13.55 41.11 -46.86
N ILE A 41 12.33 40.61 -46.68
CA ILE A 41 12.00 39.18 -46.80
C ILE A 41 12.20 38.68 -48.23
N THR A 42 11.80 39.46 -49.25
CA THR A 42 12.04 39.11 -50.65
C THR A 42 13.51 39.22 -51.06
N ALA A 43 14.32 40.01 -50.34
CA ALA A 43 15.76 40.14 -50.57
C ALA A 43 16.60 39.01 -49.92
N VAL A 44 16.07 38.33 -48.89
CA VAL A 44 16.68 37.13 -48.30
C VAL A 44 16.27 35.94 -49.17
N GLY A 45 17.11 35.61 -50.15
CA GLY A 45 16.84 34.64 -51.22
C GLY A 45 16.07 33.36 -50.81
N ASP A 46 15.19 32.97 -51.73
CA ASP A 46 13.95 32.17 -51.64
C ASP A 46 13.91 30.82 -50.88
N ASN A 47 14.95 30.39 -50.16
CA ASN A 47 14.98 29.04 -49.56
C ASN A 47 15.12 28.99 -48.03
N THR A 48 15.42 30.11 -47.37
CA THR A 48 15.73 30.12 -45.92
C THR A 48 14.54 30.44 -45.03
N PHE A 49 13.67 31.38 -45.43
CA PHE A 49 12.51 31.78 -44.62
C PHE A 49 11.44 30.68 -44.48
N PRO A 50 11.03 29.98 -45.55
CA PRO A 50 10.11 28.86 -45.44
C PRO A 50 10.66 27.74 -44.55
N THR A 51 11.97 27.51 -44.60
CA THR A 51 12.68 26.54 -43.76
C THR A 51 12.64 26.93 -42.28
N ILE A 52 12.87 28.21 -41.95
CA ILE A 52 12.76 28.71 -40.56
C ILE A 52 11.34 28.56 -40.02
N ILE A 53 10.32 28.88 -40.82
CA ILE A 53 8.90 28.69 -40.45
C ILE A 53 8.59 27.21 -40.23
N ALA A 54 9.10 26.32 -41.10
CA ALA A 54 8.91 24.87 -40.96
C ALA A 54 9.55 24.33 -39.67
N GLU A 55 10.78 24.73 -39.36
CA GLU A 55 11.48 24.35 -38.12
C GLU A 55 10.77 24.87 -36.87
N LEU A 56 10.26 26.11 -36.88
CA LEU A 56 9.46 26.65 -35.77
C LEU A 56 8.16 25.87 -35.56
N ASN A 57 7.45 25.51 -36.63
CA ASN A 57 6.25 24.67 -36.53
C ASN A 57 6.57 23.27 -35.99
N LEU A 58 7.72 22.72 -36.38
CA LEU A 58 8.21 21.44 -35.89
C LEU A 58 8.52 21.50 -34.39
N LEU A 59 9.15 22.60 -33.93
CA LEU A 59 9.43 22.85 -32.51
C LEU A 59 8.14 22.96 -31.68
N ILE A 60 7.12 23.67 -32.19
CA ILE A 60 5.81 23.78 -31.54
C ILE A 60 5.13 22.40 -31.44
N ALA A 61 5.22 21.59 -32.50
CA ALA A 61 4.69 20.23 -32.50
C ALA A 61 5.41 19.34 -31.46
N TYR A 62 6.73 19.45 -31.34
CA TYR A 62 7.49 18.74 -30.31
C TYR A 62 7.11 19.19 -28.90
N GLN A 63 6.98 20.49 -28.66
CA GLN A 63 6.56 21.01 -27.36
C GLN A 63 5.18 20.47 -26.96
N THR A 64 4.24 20.44 -27.90
CA THR A 64 2.89 19.88 -27.67
C THR A 64 2.94 18.39 -27.34
N SER A 65 3.78 17.62 -28.03
CA SER A 65 3.98 16.20 -27.78
C SER A 65 4.58 15.93 -26.39
N ILE A 66 5.57 16.72 -25.98
CA ILE A 66 6.19 16.63 -24.65
C ILE A 66 5.17 16.91 -23.54
N LEU A 67 4.36 17.96 -23.69
CA LEU A 67 3.30 18.28 -22.71
C LEU A 67 2.30 17.13 -22.59
N THR A 68 1.84 16.59 -23.72
CA THR A 68 0.89 15.47 -23.75
C THR A 68 1.48 14.21 -23.12
N ALA A 69 2.76 13.93 -23.35
CA ALA A 69 3.47 12.82 -22.72
C ALA A 69 3.58 13.01 -21.19
N GLY A 70 3.89 14.24 -20.75
CA GLY A 70 3.92 14.61 -19.34
C GLY A 70 2.58 14.38 -18.64
N GLU A 71 1.47 14.79 -19.26
CA GLU A 71 0.11 14.54 -18.73
C GLU A 71 -0.20 13.05 -18.59
N ARG A 72 0.17 12.23 -19.59
CA ARG A 72 -0.02 10.77 -19.53
C ARG A 72 0.81 10.12 -18.43
N VAL A 73 2.06 10.54 -18.26
CA VAL A 73 2.92 10.05 -17.17
C VAL A 73 2.34 10.43 -15.83
N ASN A 74 1.90 11.68 -15.65
CA ASN A 74 1.29 12.15 -14.41
C ASN A 74 0.02 11.36 -14.05
N THR A 75 -0.83 11.10 -15.04
CA THR A 75 -2.06 10.32 -14.85
C THR A 75 -1.75 8.88 -14.40
N THR A 76 -0.78 8.25 -15.07
CA THR A 76 -0.36 6.87 -14.74
C THR A 76 0.29 6.80 -13.36
N LEU A 77 1.16 7.75 -13.02
CA LEU A 77 1.84 7.80 -11.74
C LEU A 77 0.85 8.00 -10.58
N THR A 78 -0.14 8.88 -10.76
CA THR A 78 -1.18 9.14 -9.75
C THR A 78 -1.99 7.87 -9.47
N ALA A 79 -2.38 7.13 -10.52
CA ALA A 79 -3.08 5.86 -10.36
C ALA A 79 -2.22 4.83 -9.61
N ALA A 80 -0.95 4.67 -10.01
CA ALA A 80 -0.03 3.74 -9.36
C ALA A 80 0.23 4.09 -7.88
N GLN A 81 0.34 5.38 -7.55
CA GLN A 81 0.47 5.85 -6.16
C GLN A 81 -0.77 5.53 -5.33
N THR A 82 -1.96 5.63 -5.94
CA THR A 82 -3.23 5.30 -5.28
C THR A 82 -3.33 3.80 -5.00
N GLU A 83 -2.99 2.96 -5.97
CA GLU A 83 -2.95 1.50 -5.80
C GLU A 83 -1.95 1.08 -4.73
N LEU A 84 -0.76 1.70 -4.73
CA LEU A 84 0.26 1.43 -3.70
C LEU A 84 -0.22 1.83 -2.29
N ALA A 85 -0.96 2.92 -2.15
CA ALA A 85 -1.53 3.34 -0.87
C ALA A 85 -2.61 2.36 -0.37
N LEU A 86 -3.43 1.83 -1.28
CA LEU A 86 -4.43 0.80 -0.96
C LEU A 86 -3.77 -0.50 -0.51
N ALA A 87 -2.76 -0.97 -1.26
CA ALA A 87 -2.00 -2.18 -0.92
C ALA A 87 -1.31 -2.06 0.44
N HIS A 88 -0.70 -0.91 0.76
CA HIS A 88 -0.12 -0.67 2.09
C HIS A 88 -1.15 -0.75 3.21
N ARG A 89 -2.35 -0.20 3.00
CA ARG A 89 -3.44 -0.29 3.98
C ARG A 89 -3.86 -1.75 4.21
N GLU A 90 -4.04 -2.51 3.14
CA GLU A 90 -4.41 -3.92 3.24
C GLU A 90 -3.35 -4.76 3.98
N ILE A 91 -2.06 -4.55 3.67
CA ILE A 91 -0.96 -5.22 4.38
C ILE A 91 -0.97 -4.85 5.87
N HIS A 92 -1.21 -3.58 6.20
CA HIS A 92 -1.29 -3.13 7.59
C HIS A 92 -2.46 -3.79 8.34
N ASP A 93 -3.64 -3.85 7.72
CA ASP A 93 -4.83 -4.47 8.31
C ASP A 93 -4.64 -5.98 8.50
N LEU A 94 -4.05 -6.66 7.52
CA LEU A 94 -3.66 -8.07 7.62
C LEU A 94 -2.65 -8.31 8.75
N THR A 95 -1.68 -7.40 8.92
CA THR A 95 -0.69 -7.48 10.00
C THR A 95 -1.36 -7.36 11.38
N ILE A 96 -2.29 -6.42 11.54
CA ILE A 96 -3.08 -6.28 12.78
C ILE A 96 -3.87 -7.55 13.07
N CYS A 97 -4.57 -8.08 12.06
CA CYS A 97 -5.35 -9.31 12.18
C CYS A 97 -4.46 -10.49 12.58
N ASN A 98 -3.31 -10.67 11.93
CA ASN A 98 -2.39 -11.75 12.24
C ASN A 98 -1.84 -11.64 13.67
N ASN A 99 -1.40 -10.45 14.08
CA ASN A 99 -0.92 -10.22 15.45
C ASN A 99 -2.01 -10.48 16.50
N THR A 100 -3.27 -10.15 16.19
CA THR A 100 -4.42 -10.45 17.06
C THR A 100 -4.65 -11.96 17.16
N LEU A 101 -4.58 -12.67 16.03
CA LEU A 101 -4.80 -14.11 15.97
C LEU A 101 -3.65 -14.88 16.64
N GLU A 102 -2.40 -14.45 16.44
CA GLU A 102 -1.23 -14.96 17.16
C GLU A 102 -1.34 -14.72 18.67
N SER A 103 -1.80 -13.54 19.10
CA SER A 103 -2.06 -13.24 20.52
C SER A 103 -3.17 -14.14 21.09
N GLN A 104 -4.24 -14.40 20.33
CA GLN A 104 -5.30 -15.31 20.73
C GLN A 104 -4.82 -16.77 20.80
N ASN A 105 -3.97 -17.20 19.87
CA ASN A 105 -3.39 -18.54 19.85
C ASN A 105 -2.33 -18.71 20.96
N GLN A 106 -1.58 -17.67 21.30
CA GLN A 106 -0.64 -17.68 22.43
C GLN A 106 -1.35 -17.85 23.78
N LYS A 107 -2.60 -17.40 23.92
CA LYS A 107 -3.41 -17.68 25.12
C LYS A 107 -3.81 -19.15 25.27
N ARG A 108 -3.64 -19.99 24.24
CA ARG A 108 -3.98 -21.43 24.28
C ARG A 108 -3.00 -22.24 23.45
N SER A 109 -1.74 -22.22 23.86
CA SER A 109 -0.65 -22.97 23.26
C SER A 109 -0.75 -24.49 23.46
N THR A 110 -1.44 -24.98 24.49
CA THR A 110 -1.57 -26.43 24.74
C THR A 110 -2.76 -27.05 24.03
N ARG A 111 -2.59 -28.29 23.52
CA ARG A 111 -3.68 -29.05 22.89
C ARG A 111 -4.78 -29.36 23.92
N PRO A 112 -6.07 -29.34 23.53
CA PRO A 112 -7.17 -29.69 24.43
C PRO A 112 -7.00 -31.08 25.05
N HIS A 113 -6.89 -31.19 26.38
CA HIS A 113 -7.12 -32.45 27.09
C HIS A 113 -8.62 -32.71 27.23
N PRO A 114 -9.13 -33.96 27.20
CA PRO A 114 -10.55 -34.22 27.46
C PRO A 114 -11.00 -33.67 28.82
N ASP A 115 -12.23 -33.18 28.87
CA ASP A 115 -12.85 -32.75 30.12
C ASP A 115 -13.17 -33.98 30.98
N PRO A 116 -12.93 -33.92 32.30
CA PRO A 116 -13.32 -34.98 33.22
C PRO A 116 -14.83 -35.05 33.34
N SER A 117 -15.43 -36.23 33.53
CA SER A 117 -16.88 -36.39 33.74
C SER A 117 -17.42 -35.42 34.80
N GLU A 118 -18.67 -34.99 34.64
CA GLU A 118 -19.33 -34.13 35.62
C GLU A 118 -19.49 -34.89 36.95
N PHE A 119 -19.31 -34.17 38.06
CA PHE A 119 -19.46 -34.72 39.39
C PHE A 119 -20.85 -34.43 39.95
N THR A 120 -21.58 -35.48 40.31
CA THR A 120 -22.87 -35.39 41.00
C THR A 120 -22.79 -36.09 42.36
N ALA A 121 -23.44 -35.52 43.38
CA ALA A 121 -23.40 -36.09 44.73
C ALA A 121 -24.05 -37.48 44.85
N ALA A 122 -24.97 -37.82 43.94
CA ALA A 122 -25.68 -39.10 43.96
C ALA A 122 -24.75 -40.29 43.67
N GLU A 123 -23.75 -40.11 42.81
CA GLU A 123 -22.85 -41.19 42.38
C GLU A 123 -21.80 -41.55 43.44
N THR A 124 -21.50 -40.63 44.36
CA THR A 124 -20.55 -40.86 45.44
C THR A 124 -21.05 -41.84 46.51
N GLU A 125 -22.36 -41.98 46.68
CA GLU A 125 -22.94 -43.00 47.58
C GLU A 125 -22.85 -44.40 46.97
N GLU A 126 -22.81 -44.49 45.63
CA GLU A 126 -22.77 -45.75 44.89
C GLU A 126 -21.33 -46.22 44.59
N VAL A 127 -20.38 -45.30 44.43
CA VAL A 127 -18.98 -45.61 44.08
C VAL A 127 -18.00 -44.94 45.07
N PRO A 128 -17.52 -45.69 46.09
CA PRO A 128 -16.49 -45.20 46.99
C PRO A 128 -15.23 -44.77 46.24
N GLY A 129 -14.74 -43.55 46.52
CA GLY A 129 -13.53 -42.99 45.90
C GLY A 129 -13.76 -42.15 44.64
N LEU A 130 -15.02 -42.01 44.18
CA LEU A 130 -15.34 -41.20 42.99
C LEU A 130 -14.92 -39.74 43.12
N LEU A 131 -15.08 -39.13 44.30
CA LEU A 131 -14.63 -37.75 44.56
C LEU A 131 -13.11 -37.60 44.38
N GLN A 132 -12.33 -38.54 44.90
CA GLN A 132 -10.88 -38.53 44.77
C GLN A 132 -10.47 -38.65 43.30
N TYR A 133 -11.10 -39.57 42.57
CA TYR A 133 -10.88 -39.74 41.13
C TYR A 133 -11.23 -38.46 40.35
N PHE A 134 -12.36 -37.82 40.65
CA PHE A 134 -12.76 -36.56 40.02
C PHE A 134 -11.72 -35.44 40.25
N ILE A 135 -11.25 -35.28 41.49
CA ILE A 135 -10.22 -34.27 41.83
C ILE A 135 -8.93 -34.52 41.03
N GLU A 136 -8.51 -35.77 40.91
CA GLU A 136 -7.32 -36.13 40.14
C GLU A 136 -7.46 -35.82 38.65
N GLN A 137 -8.61 -36.12 38.04
CA GLN A 137 -8.86 -35.82 36.64
C GLN A 137 -8.95 -34.31 36.38
N MET A 138 -9.58 -33.56 37.28
CA MET A 138 -9.58 -32.09 37.24
C MET A 138 -8.17 -31.52 37.34
N GLY A 139 -7.36 -32.03 38.27
CA GLY A 139 -5.97 -31.62 38.44
C GLY A 139 -5.08 -31.98 37.25
N LEU A 140 -5.35 -33.08 36.55
CA LEU A 140 -4.67 -33.43 35.29
C LEU A 140 -5.04 -32.44 34.18
N LYS A 141 -6.34 -32.16 34.00
CA LYS A 141 -6.84 -31.22 33.00
C LYS A 141 -6.26 -29.81 33.19
N ILE A 142 -6.24 -29.30 34.42
CA ILE A 142 -5.67 -27.97 34.73
C ILE A 142 -4.17 -27.93 34.50
N ARG A 143 -3.43 -29.00 34.82
CA ARG A 143 -1.98 -29.03 34.56
C ARG A 143 -1.66 -29.13 33.07
N GLN A 144 -2.40 -29.92 32.31
CA GLN A 144 -2.14 -30.10 30.88
C GLN A 144 -2.59 -28.90 30.03
N ASN A 145 -3.58 -28.14 30.51
CA ASN A 145 -4.06 -26.92 29.87
C ASN A 145 -3.81 -25.68 30.75
N ALA A 146 -2.66 -25.59 31.41
CA ALA A 146 -2.37 -24.55 32.41
C ALA A 146 -2.44 -23.12 31.87
N ASP A 147 -2.14 -22.94 30.58
CA ASP A 147 -2.22 -21.71 29.81
C ASP A 147 -3.66 -21.30 29.45
N TRP A 148 -4.66 -22.17 29.62
CA TRP A 148 -6.05 -21.85 29.28
C TRP A 148 -6.78 -21.06 30.37
N TRP A 149 -6.24 -21.04 31.59
CA TRP A 149 -6.81 -20.34 32.75
C TRP A 149 -5.74 -19.48 33.40
N ASP A 150 -5.69 -18.23 32.95
CA ASP A 150 -4.70 -17.21 33.35
C ASP A 150 -4.77 -16.89 34.86
N THR A 151 -5.94 -17.02 35.47
CA THR A 151 -6.18 -16.65 36.86
C THR A 151 -6.70 -17.82 37.69
N GLU A 152 -6.46 -17.75 39.00
CA GLU A 152 -7.06 -18.71 39.95
C GLU A 152 -8.59 -18.65 39.92
N GLN A 153 -9.17 -17.48 39.66
CA GLN A 153 -10.62 -17.34 39.52
C GLN A 153 -11.17 -18.12 38.32
N ASP A 154 -10.43 -18.16 37.20
CA ASP A 154 -10.84 -18.91 36.01
C ASP A 154 -10.74 -20.43 36.24
N ARG A 155 -9.72 -20.87 36.99
CA ARG A 155 -9.59 -22.28 37.41
C ARG A 155 -10.75 -22.69 38.32
N ILE A 156 -11.08 -21.87 39.32
CA ILE A 156 -12.21 -22.10 40.23
C ILE A 156 -13.53 -22.13 39.46
N ARG A 157 -13.75 -21.19 38.53
CA ARG A 157 -14.95 -21.20 37.66
C ARG A 157 -15.05 -22.49 36.84
N TYR A 158 -13.93 -23.00 36.33
CA TYR A 158 -13.92 -24.26 35.61
C TYR A 158 -14.25 -25.45 36.53
N TYR A 159 -13.66 -25.52 37.73
CA TYR A 159 -14.04 -26.51 38.75
C TYR A 159 -15.55 -26.53 39.02
N ILE A 160 -16.12 -25.34 39.29
CA ILE A 160 -17.54 -25.18 39.55
C ILE A 160 -18.38 -25.64 38.35
N SER A 161 -17.93 -25.39 37.12
CA SER A 161 -18.69 -25.79 35.91
C SER A 161 -18.85 -27.31 35.75
N ARG A 162 -17.94 -28.11 36.34
CA ARG A 162 -17.95 -29.58 36.30
C ARG A 162 -18.69 -30.22 37.47
N VAL A 163 -19.15 -29.43 38.44
CA VAL A 163 -19.96 -29.91 39.58
C VAL A 163 -21.43 -29.64 39.30
N LYS A 164 -22.32 -30.61 39.55
CA LYS A 164 -23.75 -30.55 39.19
C LYS A 164 -24.67 -31.08 40.29
N GLY A 165 -25.96 -30.71 40.19
CA GLY A 165 -27.01 -31.14 41.11
C GLY A 165 -26.72 -30.72 42.54
N LYS A 166 -27.03 -31.59 43.52
CA LYS A 166 -26.80 -31.32 44.95
C LYS A 166 -25.34 -31.04 45.32
N ALA A 167 -24.37 -31.38 44.47
CA ALA A 167 -22.97 -31.05 44.72
C ALA A 167 -22.64 -29.59 44.37
N TYR A 168 -23.46 -28.97 43.51
CA TYR A 168 -23.33 -27.57 43.09
C TYR A 168 -24.13 -26.62 43.99
N ASP A 169 -25.31 -27.06 44.42
CA ASP A 169 -26.22 -26.33 45.33
C ASP A 169 -25.58 -26.07 46.71
#